data_AF-A0A0Q9RN81-F1
#
_entry.id   AF-A0A0Q9RN81-F1
#
_cell.length_a   1.000
_cell.length_b   1.000
_cell.length_c   1.000
_cell.angle_alpha   90.00
_cell.angle_beta   90.00
_cell.angle_gamma   90.00
#
_symmetry.space_group_name_H-M   'P 1'
#
loop_
_entity.id
_entity.type
_entity.pdbx_description
1 polymer ?
#
loop_
_entity_poly.entity_id
_entity_poly.type
_entity_poly.pdbx_seq_one_letter_code
_entity_poly.pdbx_strand_id
1 'polypeptide(L)'
;MSNDHEETSPALWEAVWRLADAWSETPVVLEFASPLPRHHLLKPVPEGTKSVTEFLKELGIRAGSLLHAPSMFGSRIPVFLGDPFLAGAAMSKVEQPELNDWLQTANKVETAFRYTLGWLRSSLAGYPILRAPQLAPGTPLTTFEMTSEFIWTKDELRSSLNQLPAPPSVPQLLGADAPTSVALDEAARDVAARLQQTSAWTQFAAAAKALDEDAKLALREARAELAEKLSEESTNEHEENLALPRSEYRAHTTAEAVESLTGPAREYAKAFGRVQALLRLVMCEVFGELAFYGEPCPIPATNLNAPEPGKPVVEFESTPSAGVLVSPGQVVWLGSDAVSDAVRIEGITHTMDFVTGGSDLFTATVLIGTGEVWPESSVALPDIDE
;
A
#
# COMPACT_ATOMS: atom_id res chain seq x y z
N MET A 1 -5.80 -16.77 -18.03
CA MET A 1 -4.83 -15.97 -17.28
C MET A 1 -4.70 -14.67 -18.04
N SER A 2 -5.31 -13.60 -17.52
CA SER A 2 -5.15 -12.27 -18.11
C SER A 2 -3.74 -11.79 -17.79
N ASN A 3 -3.08 -11.10 -18.72
CA ASN A 3 -1.88 -10.34 -18.39
C ASN A 3 -2.31 -9.20 -17.46
N ASP A 4 -2.13 -9.36 -16.15
CA ASP A 4 -2.41 -8.32 -15.15
C ASP A 4 -1.38 -7.16 -15.22
N HIS A 5 -0.43 -7.25 -16.16
CA HIS A 5 0.70 -6.33 -16.32
C HIS A 5 0.42 -5.19 -17.33
N GLU A 6 -0.72 -5.24 -18.01
CA GLU A 6 -1.23 -4.14 -18.87
C GLU A 6 -2.07 -3.12 -18.07
N GLU A 7 -2.05 -3.18 -16.73
CA GLU A 7 -2.88 -2.32 -15.88
C GLU A 7 -2.21 -0.99 -15.53
N THR A 8 -0.90 -0.86 -15.78
CA THR A 8 -0.10 0.34 -15.48
C THR A 8 0.52 0.93 -16.76
N SER A 9 1.02 2.15 -16.69
CA SER A 9 1.62 2.85 -17.84
C SER A 9 2.61 3.93 -17.38
N PRO A 10 3.56 4.34 -18.24
CA PRO A 10 4.46 5.46 -17.93
C PRO A 10 3.70 6.73 -17.50
N ALA A 11 2.61 7.06 -18.20
CA ALA A 11 1.80 8.25 -17.86
C ALA A 11 1.15 8.15 -16.47
N LEU A 12 0.74 6.94 -16.04
CA LEU A 12 0.24 6.73 -14.68
C LEU A 12 1.36 6.90 -13.65
N TRP A 13 2.53 6.31 -13.90
CA TRP A 13 3.67 6.39 -12.99
C TRP A 13 4.22 7.81 -12.84
N GLU A 14 4.21 8.59 -13.92
CA GLU A 14 4.55 10.01 -13.88
C GLU A 14 3.57 10.81 -13.01
N ALA A 15 2.26 10.56 -13.17
CA ALA A 15 1.23 11.23 -12.35
C ALA A 15 1.35 10.86 -10.86
N VAL A 16 1.64 9.59 -10.57
CA VAL A 16 1.88 9.10 -9.21
C VAL A 16 3.11 9.73 -8.58
N TRP A 17 4.21 9.84 -9.34
CA TRP A 17 5.41 10.53 -8.90
C TRP A 17 5.14 11.99 -8.56
N ARG A 18 4.45 12.72 -9.45
CA ARG A 18 4.10 14.14 -9.22
C ARG A 18 3.21 14.33 -8.00
N LEU A 19 2.29 13.40 -7.73
CA LEU A 19 1.49 13.43 -6.51
C LEU A 19 2.34 13.18 -5.26
N ALA A 20 3.25 12.19 -5.31
CA ALA A 20 4.17 11.90 -4.21
C ALA A 20 5.11 13.08 -3.91
N ASP A 21 5.65 13.70 -4.95
CA ASP A 21 6.52 14.88 -4.86
C ASP A 21 5.79 16.04 -4.15
N ALA A 22 4.60 16.40 -4.64
CA ALA A 22 3.77 17.44 -4.04
C ALA A 22 3.39 17.15 -2.58
N TRP A 23 3.22 15.88 -2.20
CA TRP A 23 3.00 15.48 -0.80
C TRP A 23 4.26 15.64 0.04
N SER A 24 5.41 15.20 -0.48
CA SER A 24 6.69 15.18 0.22
C SER A 24 7.16 16.58 0.63
N GLU A 25 6.75 17.61 -0.10
CA GLU A 25 7.05 19.02 0.20
C GLU A 25 6.19 19.61 1.33
N THR A 26 5.13 18.93 1.76
CA THR A 26 4.21 19.50 2.76
C THR A 26 4.78 19.41 4.18
N PRO A 27 4.59 20.44 5.05
CA PRO A 27 5.15 20.46 6.40
C PRO A 27 4.80 19.25 7.25
N VAL A 28 3.55 18.78 7.18
CA VAL A 28 3.07 17.65 7.98
C VAL A 28 3.70 16.34 7.50
N VAL A 29 3.91 16.16 6.18
CA VAL A 29 4.59 14.98 5.65
C VAL A 29 6.07 14.99 6.03
N LEU A 30 6.75 16.13 5.94
CA LEU A 30 8.14 16.26 6.39
C LEU A 30 8.31 15.92 7.88
N GLU A 31 7.42 16.42 8.73
CA GLU A 31 7.41 16.12 10.17
C GLU A 31 7.14 14.63 10.44
N PHE A 32 6.15 14.04 9.75
CA PHE A 32 5.82 12.63 9.86
C PHE A 32 6.96 11.71 9.39
N ALA A 33 7.55 12.04 8.25
CA ALA A 33 8.56 11.24 7.57
C ALA A 33 9.93 11.32 8.28
N SER A 34 10.27 12.47 8.86
CA SER A 34 11.56 12.72 9.54
C SER A 34 12.05 11.56 10.42
N PRO A 35 11.25 10.99 11.34
CA PRO A 35 11.72 9.90 12.20
C PRO A 35 11.71 8.51 11.56
N LEU A 36 11.20 8.33 10.33
CA LEU A 36 11.06 7.00 9.74
C LEU A 36 12.42 6.30 9.54
N PRO A 37 12.54 4.98 9.84
CA PRO A 37 13.81 4.28 9.89
C PRO A 37 14.71 4.43 8.66
N ARG A 38 14.13 4.47 7.44
CA ARG A 38 14.89 4.56 6.18
C ARG A 38 15.72 5.84 6.06
N HIS A 39 15.28 6.94 6.66
CA HIS A 39 16.03 8.21 6.69
C HIS A 39 17.24 8.18 7.62
N HIS A 40 17.35 7.13 8.45
CA HIS A 40 18.37 6.97 9.50
C HIS A 40 19.13 5.65 9.40
N LEU A 41 19.12 4.99 8.22
CA LEU A 41 19.83 3.72 8.01
C LEU A 41 21.34 3.86 8.19
N LEU A 42 21.90 5.01 7.79
CA LEU A 42 23.35 5.26 7.77
C LEU A 42 23.86 6.06 8.98
N LYS A 43 22.95 6.54 9.83
CA LYS A 43 23.29 7.27 11.06
C LYS A 43 22.80 6.44 12.24
N PRO A 44 23.65 5.59 12.85
CA PRO A 44 23.25 4.85 14.03
C PRO A 44 22.81 5.86 15.09
N VAL A 45 21.55 5.74 15.50
CA VAL A 45 21.04 6.48 16.65
C VAL A 45 21.77 5.88 17.86
N PRO A 46 22.35 6.69 18.76
CA PRO A 46 23.06 6.14 19.91
C PRO A 46 22.17 5.17 20.69
N GLU A 47 22.71 3.99 21.04
CA GLU A 47 21.97 2.99 21.81
C GLU A 47 21.37 3.61 23.08
N GLY A 48 20.08 3.34 23.33
CA GLY A 48 19.34 3.88 24.48
C GLY A 48 18.71 5.26 24.25
N THR A 49 18.76 5.80 23.03
CA THR A 49 18.01 7.02 22.67
C THR A 49 16.51 6.74 22.68
N LYS A 50 15.77 7.50 23.48
CA LYS A 50 14.32 7.39 23.65
C LYS A 50 13.52 8.15 22.58
N SER A 51 13.80 7.88 21.30
CA SER A 51 13.19 8.60 20.18
C SER A 51 12.12 7.78 19.46
N VAL A 52 11.24 8.46 18.73
CA VAL A 52 10.31 7.82 17.78
C VAL A 52 11.06 6.99 16.73
N THR A 53 12.22 7.45 16.26
CA THR A 53 13.03 6.71 15.26
C THR A 53 13.46 5.34 15.77
N GLU A 54 14.00 5.28 16.98
CA GLU A 54 14.46 4.00 17.57
C GLU A 54 13.28 3.07 17.81
N PHE A 55 12.16 3.62 18.31
CA PHE A 55 10.92 2.88 18.46
C PHE A 55 10.44 2.26 17.13
N LEU A 56 10.42 3.03 16.05
CA LEU A 56 10.00 2.53 14.73
C LEU A 56 10.99 1.51 14.15
N LYS A 57 12.30 1.67 14.39
CA LYS A 57 13.33 0.69 13.99
C LYS A 57 13.08 -0.66 14.66
N GLU A 58 12.91 -0.67 15.98
CA GLU A 58 12.64 -1.90 16.73
C GLU A 58 11.30 -2.54 16.34
N LEU A 59 10.28 -1.72 16.13
CA LEU A 59 8.98 -2.20 15.66
C LEU A 59 9.09 -2.81 14.26
N GLY A 60 9.90 -2.21 13.37
CA GLY A 60 10.23 -2.75 12.05
C GLY A 60 10.87 -4.13 12.10
N ILE A 61 11.76 -4.39 13.07
CA ILE A 61 12.38 -5.71 13.25
C ILE A 61 11.33 -6.76 13.68
N ARG A 62 10.34 -6.38 14.50
CA ARG A 62 9.35 -7.31 15.07
C ARG A 62 8.12 -7.51 14.20
N ALA A 63 7.73 -6.49 13.46
CA ALA A 63 6.47 -6.41 12.71
C ALA A 63 6.67 -5.88 11.29
N GLY A 64 7.86 -6.05 10.71
CA GLY A 64 8.25 -5.43 9.43
C GLY A 64 7.28 -5.70 8.28
N SER A 65 6.76 -6.92 8.17
CA SER A 65 5.75 -7.27 7.15
C SER A 65 4.42 -6.53 7.34
N LEU A 66 4.11 -6.03 8.53
CA LEU A 66 2.88 -5.27 8.84
C LEU A 66 3.09 -3.74 8.76
N LEU A 67 4.35 -3.28 8.66
CA LEU A 67 4.74 -1.87 8.64
C LEU A 67 5.14 -1.35 7.25
N HIS A 68 4.96 -2.12 6.19
CA HIS A 68 5.29 -1.74 4.80
C HIS A 68 4.43 -0.60 4.22
N ALA A 69 3.50 -0.03 4.99
CA ALA A 69 2.60 1.02 4.53
C ALA A 69 2.58 2.16 5.57
N PRO A 70 3.52 3.10 5.51
CA PRO A 70 3.60 4.20 6.48
C PRO A 70 2.34 5.07 6.51
N SER A 71 1.57 5.11 5.42
CA SER A 71 0.28 5.80 5.36
C SER A 71 -0.78 5.27 6.33
N MET A 72 -0.58 4.09 6.94
CA MET A 72 -1.47 3.51 7.97
C MET A 72 -0.93 3.58 9.40
N PHE A 73 0.18 4.28 9.63
CA PHE A 73 0.82 4.28 10.96
C PHE A 73 -0.03 4.94 12.04
N GLY A 74 -0.88 5.91 11.69
CA GLY A 74 -1.77 6.60 12.64
C GLY A 74 -2.72 5.63 13.37
N SER A 75 -3.28 4.66 12.65
CA SER A 75 -4.17 3.64 13.20
C SER A 75 -3.46 2.36 13.63
N ARG A 76 -2.39 1.94 12.94
CA ARG A 76 -1.71 0.66 13.22
C ARG A 76 -0.83 0.69 14.46
N ILE A 77 -0.06 1.75 14.66
CA ILE A 77 0.88 1.82 15.79
C ILE A 77 0.17 1.75 17.15
N PRO A 78 -0.96 2.45 17.37
CA PRO A 78 -1.74 2.28 18.60
C PRO A 78 -2.19 0.84 18.84
N VAL A 79 -2.56 0.09 17.79
CA VAL A 79 -2.94 -1.32 17.90
C VAL A 79 -1.73 -2.16 18.33
N PHE A 80 -0.56 -1.96 17.72
CA PHE A 80 0.66 -2.68 18.08
C PHE A 80 1.15 -2.36 19.50
N LEU A 81 0.97 -1.12 19.95
CA LEU A 81 1.27 -0.72 21.33
C LEU A 81 0.34 -1.38 22.35
N GLY A 82 -0.87 -1.74 21.95
CA GLY A 82 -1.83 -2.49 22.76
C GLY A 82 -1.56 -3.99 22.81
N ASP A 83 -0.72 -4.53 21.93
CA ASP A 83 -0.40 -5.96 21.84
C ASP A 83 0.79 -6.32 22.76
N PRO A 84 0.61 -7.15 23.81
CA PRO A 84 1.68 -7.53 24.74
C PRO A 84 2.86 -8.26 24.09
N PHE A 85 2.65 -8.95 22.96
CA PHE A 85 3.69 -9.68 22.23
C PHE A 85 4.60 -8.73 21.46
N LEU A 86 4.03 -7.68 20.86
CA LEU A 86 4.77 -6.68 20.11
C LEU A 86 5.37 -5.60 21.04
N ALA A 87 4.57 -5.12 22.01
CA ALA A 87 4.92 -4.09 22.99
C ALA A 87 5.65 -4.58 24.25
N GLY A 88 6.18 -5.81 24.24
CA GLY A 88 6.85 -6.42 25.39
C GLY A 88 8.01 -5.59 25.97
N ALA A 89 8.43 -5.94 27.19
CA ALA A 89 9.37 -5.20 28.05
C ALA A 89 10.74 -4.82 27.44
N ALA A 90 11.06 -5.33 26.25
CA ALA A 90 12.29 -5.06 25.51
C ALA A 90 12.14 -3.98 24.41
N MET A 91 11.00 -3.29 24.28
CA MET A 91 10.94 -2.11 23.39
C MET A 91 11.52 -0.86 24.08
N SER A 92 12.28 -0.08 23.32
CA SER A 92 12.80 1.22 23.71
C SER A 92 11.67 2.14 24.17
N LYS A 93 11.89 2.75 25.33
CA LYS A 93 10.92 3.66 25.94
C LYS A 93 11.00 5.01 25.25
N VAL A 94 10.25 5.22 24.17
CA VAL A 94 10.00 6.58 23.63
C VAL A 94 9.27 7.42 24.69
N GLU A 95 9.57 8.72 24.77
CA GLU A 95 8.83 9.60 25.66
C GLU A 95 7.37 9.72 25.19
N GLN A 96 6.41 9.52 26.11
CA GLN A 96 4.98 9.50 25.78
C GLN A 96 4.51 10.81 25.10
N PRO A 97 4.94 12.01 25.52
CA PRO A 97 4.60 13.24 24.80
C PRO A 97 5.09 13.24 23.35
N GLU A 98 6.35 12.86 23.11
CA GLU A 98 6.95 12.80 21.76
C GLU A 98 6.20 11.82 20.86
N LEU A 99 5.90 10.61 21.39
CA LEU A 99 5.12 9.61 20.66
C LEU A 99 3.71 10.10 20.34
N ASN A 100 3.03 10.75 21.30
CA ASN A 100 1.68 11.27 21.09
C ASN A 100 1.64 12.38 20.05
N ASP A 101 2.61 13.31 20.08
CA ASP A 101 2.70 14.39 19.09
C ASP A 101 2.94 13.81 17.69
N TRP A 102 3.88 12.88 17.55
CA TRP A 102 4.11 12.21 16.27
C TRP A 102 2.90 11.40 15.79
N LEU A 103 2.20 10.69 16.69
CA LEU A 103 0.97 9.97 16.35
C LEU A 103 -0.16 10.92 15.90
N GLN A 104 -0.24 12.14 16.43
CA GLN A 104 -1.19 13.15 15.92
C GLN A 104 -0.85 13.54 14.48
N THR A 105 0.43 13.72 14.17
CA THR A 105 0.90 14.02 12.81
C THR A 105 0.65 12.83 11.88
N ALA A 106 0.95 11.60 12.31
CA ALA A 106 0.64 10.37 11.57
C ALA A 106 -0.86 10.22 11.27
N ASN A 107 -1.74 10.59 12.22
CA ASN A 107 -3.19 10.56 12.01
C ASN A 107 -3.66 11.59 10.96
N LYS A 108 -3.04 12.78 10.90
CA LYS A 108 -3.33 13.76 9.84
C LYS A 108 -2.94 13.21 8.46
N VAL A 109 -1.76 12.61 8.35
CA VAL A 109 -1.26 11.97 7.12
C VAL A 109 -2.19 10.84 6.69
N GLU A 110 -2.53 9.92 7.59
CA GLU A 110 -3.45 8.82 7.28
C GLU A 110 -4.84 9.33 6.85
N THR A 111 -5.35 10.36 7.52
CA THR A 111 -6.65 10.96 7.16
C THR A 111 -6.61 11.60 5.77
N ALA A 112 -5.56 12.36 5.47
CA ALA A 112 -5.35 12.93 4.13
C ALA A 112 -5.23 11.84 3.06
N PHE A 113 -4.58 10.72 3.40
CA PHE A 113 -4.41 9.60 2.49
C PHE A 113 -5.76 8.94 2.21
N ARG A 114 -6.56 8.69 3.25
CA ARG A 114 -7.93 8.16 3.15
C ARG A 114 -8.84 9.06 2.32
N TYR A 115 -8.76 10.39 2.47
CA TYR A 115 -9.53 11.33 1.66
C TYR A 115 -9.12 11.33 0.20
N THR A 116 -7.82 11.24 -0.08
CA THR A 116 -7.29 11.13 -1.45
C THR A 116 -7.76 9.82 -2.09
N LEU A 117 -7.56 8.69 -1.42
CA LEU A 117 -7.96 7.37 -1.92
C LEU A 117 -9.49 7.27 -2.08
N GLY A 118 -10.27 7.75 -1.11
CA GLY A 118 -11.73 7.75 -1.20
C GLY A 118 -12.25 8.63 -2.34
N TRP A 119 -11.61 9.77 -2.59
CA TRP A 119 -11.94 10.63 -3.73
C TRP A 119 -11.61 9.95 -5.06
N LEU A 120 -10.45 9.29 -5.19
CA LEU A 120 -10.10 8.50 -6.38
C LEU A 120 -11.13 7.38 -6.62
N ARG A 121 -11.45 6.61 -5.58
CA ARG A 121 -12.49 5.57 -5.59
C ARG A 121 -13.87 6.08 -6.01
N SER A 122 -14.18 7.34 -5.69
CA SER A 122 -15.48 7.94 -6.03
C SER A 122 -15.72 8.11 -7.52
N SER A 123 -14.67 8.02 -8.34
CA SER A 123 -14.74 8.04 -9.81
C SER A 123 -15.12 6.68 -10.42
N LEU A 124 -15.27 5.63 -9.61
CA LEU A 124 -15.66 4.30 -10.09
C LEU A 124 -17.12 4.27 -10.55
N ALA A 125 -17.37 3.52 -11.63
CA ALA A 125 -18.71 3.36 -12.17
C ALA A 125 -19.66 2.73 -11.13
N GLY A 126 -20.77 3.40 -10.86
CA GLY A 126 -21.76 2.94 -9.88
C GLY A 126 -21.53 3.45 -8.45
N TYR A 127 -20.48 4.24 -8.20
CA TYR A 127 -20.33 4.95 -6.93
C TYR A 127 -21.51 5.92 -6.67
N PRO A 128 -22.03 6.03 -5.43
CA PRO A 128 -21.62 5.33 -4.21
C PRO A 128 -22.27 3.95 -4.00
N ILE A 129 -23.15 3.52 -4.90
CA ILE A 129 -23.97 2.30 -4.74
C ILE A 129 -23.30 1.09 -5.44
N LEU A 130 -22.04 0.86 -5.11
CA LEU A 130 -21.25 -0.27 -5.64
C LEU A 130 -21.84 -1.60 -5.18
N ARG A 131 -21.93 -2.57 -6.09
CA ARG A 131 -22.56 -3.89 -5.86
C ARG A 131 -21.58 -5.03 -5.61
N ALA A 132 -20.30 -4.73 -5.44
CA ALA A 132 -19.27 -5.74 -5.28
C ALA A 132 -19.51 -6.56 -3.98
N PRO A 133 -19.48 -7.90 -4.04
CA PRO A 133 -19.51 -8.76 -2.85
C PRO A 133 -18.36 -8.47 -1.90
N GLN A 134 -17.21 -8.08 -2.43
CA GLN A 134 -16.04 -7.66 -1.67
C GLN A 134 -16.26 -6.42 -0.79
N LEU A 135 -17.39 -5.71 -0.96
CA LEU A 135 -17.81 -4.59 -0.11
C LEU A 135 -18.98 -4.97 0.83
N ALA A 136 -19.28 -6.26 1.01
CA ALA A 136 -20.18 -6.73 2.04
C ALA A 136 -19.57 -6.50 3.44
N PRO A 137 -20.37 -6.22 4.48
CA PRO A 137 -19.88 -6.11 5.86
C PRO A 137 -19.03 -7.32 6.28
N GLY A 138 -17.94 -7.07 7.01
CA GLY A 138 -17.08 -8.13 7.55
C GLY A 138 -16.02 -8.65 6.58
N THR A 139 -16.06 -8.24 5.30
CA THR A 139 -15.00 -8.54 4.32
C THR A 139 -13.71 -7.78 4.64
N PRO A 140 -12.55 -8.16 4.04
CA PRO A 140 -11.28 -7.45 4.26
C PRO A 140 -11.35 -5.95 3.94
N LEU A 141 -12.21 -5.55 2.99
CA LEU A 141 -12.36 -4.15 2.58
C LEU A 141 -13.34 -3.35 3.45
N THR A 142 -13.97 -3.94 4.47
CA THR A 142 -14.98 -3.23 5.29
C THR A 142 -14.90 -3.51 6.79
N THR A 143 -14.08 -4.48 7.21
CA THR A 143 -13.88 -4.79 8.63
C THR A 143 -12.99 -3.73 9.30
N PHE A 144 -13.27 -3.41 10.56
CA PHE A 144 -12.41 -2.52 11.37
C PHE A 144 -11.33 -3.30 12.13
N GLU A 145 -11.31 -4.63 12.02
CA GLU A 145 -10.21 -5.43 12.53
C GLU A 145 -8.92 -5.19 11.74
N MET A 146 -7.79 -5.60 12.31
CA MET A 146 -6.49 -5.44 11.68
C MET A 146 -6.45 -6.16 10.32
N THR A 147 -6.30 -5.39 9.23
CA THR A 147 -6.10 -5.90 7.87
C THR A 147 -4.95 -5.17 7.17
N SER A 148 -4.47 -5.75 6.06
CA SER A 148 -3.50 -5.11 5.18
C SER A 148 -4.11 -4.02 4.30
N GLU A 149 -5.44 -3.85 4.30
CA GLU A 149 -6.17 -3.05 3.32
C GLU A 149 -6.65 -1.71 3.88
N PHE A 150 -6.65 -0.68 3.03
CA PHE A 150 -7.41 0.53 3.31
C PHE A 150 -8.90 0.27 3.09
N ILE A 151 -9.63 0.10 4.18
CA ILE A 151 -11.06 -0.20 4.15
C ILE A 151 -11.90 0.92 3.52
N TRP A 152 -13.04 0.52 2.99
CA TRP A 152 -14.13 1.36 2.54
C TRP A 152 -15.04 1.66 3.72
N THR A 153 -15.12 2.94 4.10
CA THR A 153 -15.98 3.34 5.22
C THR A 153 -17.38 3.74 4.75
N LYS A 154 -18.37 3.61 5.63
CA LYS A 154 -19.73 4.11 5.35
C LYS A 154 -19.74 5.63 5.14
N ASP A 155 -18.87 6.34 5.84
CA ASP A 155 -18.78 7.80 5.75
C ASP A 155 -18.18 8.23 4.41
N GLU A 156 -17.14 7.56 3.94
CA GLU A 156 -16.60 7.73 2.57
C GLU A 156 -17.72 7.61 1.53
N LEU A 157 -18.45 6.49 1.50
CA LEU A 157 -19.55 6.25 0.56
C LEU A 157 -20.69 7.27 0.64
N ARG A 158 -20.90 7.92 1.79
CA ARG A 158 -21.96 8.93 2.00
C ARG A 158 -21.50 10.37 1.73
N SER A 159 -20.20 10.61 1.62
CA SER A 159 -19.61 11.96 1.56
C SER A 159 -19.73 12.64 0.20
N SER A 160 -20.45 12.07 -0.77
CA SER A 160 -20.66 12.63 -2.12
C SER A 160 -19.35 13.07 -2.80
N LEU A 161 -18.26 12.33 -2.54
CA LEU A 161 -16.91 12.67 -3.02
C LEU A 161 -16.84 12.81 -4.56
N ASN A 162 -17.69 12.09 -5.28
CA ASN A 162 -17.82 12.15 -6.73
C ASN A 162 -18.34 13.49 -7.28
N GLN A 163 -18.79 14.39 -6.40
CA GLN A 163 -19.23 15.74 -6.75
C GLN A 163 -18.14 16.80 -6.48
N LEU A 164 -17.04 16.41 -5.83
CA LEU A 164 -15.95 17.32 -5.49
C LEU A 164 -14.90 17.36 -6.60
N PRO A 165 -14.35 18.55 -6.91
CA PRO A 165 -13.37 18.69 -7.99
C PRO A 165 -11.98 18.12 -7.63
N ALA A 166 -11.68 17.94 -6.34
CA ALA A 166 -10.42 17.46 -5.81
C ALA A 166 -10.65 16.81 -4.43
N PRO A 167 -9.66 16.06 -3.87
CA PRO A 167 -9.76 15.49 -2.54
C PRO A 167 -10.08 16.55 -1.46
N PRO A 168 -11.11 16.33 -0.62
CA PRO A 168 -11.50 17.32 0.37
C PRO A 168 -10.45 17.45 1.48
N SER A 169 -10.20 18.67 1.92
CA SER A 169 -9.42 18.99 3.12
C SER A 169 -7.94 18.52 3.13
N VAL A 170 -7.45 17.89 2.05
CA VAL A 170 -6.10 17.32 1.98
C VAL A 170 -5.02 18.40 2.13
N PRO A 171 -5.05 19.51 1.37
CA PRO A 171 -4.06 20.58 1.56
C PRO A 171 -4.01 21.13 2.99
N GLN A 172 -5.18 21.30 3.63
CA GLN A 172 -5.28 21.81 4.99
C GLN A 172 -4.74 20.81 6.02
N LEU A 173 -5.05 19.52 5.86
CA LEU A 173 -4.54 18.45 6.74
C LEU A 173 -3.03 18.32 6.65
N LEU A 174 -2.46 18.54 5.46
CA LEU A 174 -1.01 18.45 5.22
C LEU A 174 -0.27 19.76 5.52
N GLY A 175 -0.98 20.83 5.87
CA GLY A 175 -0.38 22.14 6.14
C GLY A 175 0.24 22.80 4.91
N ALA A 176 -0.27 22.48 3.71
CA ALA A 176 0.18 23.06 2.46
C ALA A 176 -0.13 24.56 2.39
N ASP A 177 0.79 25.33 1.82
CA ASP A 177 0.53 26.72 1.46
C ASP A 177 -0.33 26.82 0.19
N ALA A 178 -0.64 28.03 -0.27
CA ALA A 178 -1.52 28.21 -1.42
C ALA A 178 -0.96 27.61 -2.73
N PRO A 179 0.31 27.85 -3.12
CA PRO A 179 0.92 27.17 -4.26
C PRO A 179 0.91 25.64 -4.15
N THR A 180 1.35 25.06 -3.03
CA THR A 180 1.39 23.61 -2.84
C THR A 180 -0.01 23.01 -2.83
N SER A 181 -1.01 23.72 -2.29
CA SER A 181 -2.42 23.30 -2.35
C SER A 181 -2.92 23.12 -3.79
N VAL A 182 -2.56 24.02 -4.70
CA VAL A 182 -2.93 23.91 -6.12
C VAL A 182 -2.23 22.72 -6.77
N ALA A 183 -0.93 22.55 -6.48
CA ALA A 183 -0.14 21.43 -7.00
C ALA A 183 -0.70 20.07 -6.55
N LEU A 184 -1.10 19.94 -5.27
CA LEU A 184 -1.74 18.74 -4.72
C LEU A 184 -3.04 18.40 -5.46
N ASP A 185 -3.92 19.39 -5.64
CA ASP A 185 -5.21 19.21 -6.32
C ASP A 185 -5.04 18.87 -7.81
N GLU A 186 -4.04 19.45 -8.47
CA GLU A 186 -3.69 19.15 -9.86
C GLU A 186 -3.12 17.74 -10.02
N ALA A 187 -2.18 17.36 -9.17
CA ALA A 187 -1.56 16.04 -9.21
C ALA A 187 -2.58 14.93 -8.90
N ALA A 188 -3.47 15.13 -7.91
CA ALA A 188 -4.53 14.17 -7.61
C ALA A 188 -5.50 13.98 -8.78
N ARG A 189 -5.86 15.09 -9.47
CA ARG A 189 -6.70 15.03 -10.67
C ARG A 189 -6.02 14.32 -11.83
N ASP A 190 -4.72 14.51 -12.02
CA ASP A 190 -3.98 13.80 -13.07
C ASP A 190 -3.96 12.29 -12.77
N VAL A 191 -3.65 11.88 -11.53
CA VAL A 191 -3.73 10.45 -11.14
C VAL A 191 -5.11 9.88 -11.41
N ALA A 192 -6.19 10.58 -11.04
CA ALA A 192 -7.56 10.15 -11.34
C ALA A 192 -7.80 9.98 -12.84
N ALA A 193 -7.35 10.93 -13.67
CA ALA A 193 -7.51 10.89 -15.11
C ALA A 193 -6.74 9.72 -15.74
N ARG A 194 -5.52 9.43 -15.26
CA ARG A 194 -4.70 8.29 -15.73
C ARG A 194 -5.27 6.95 -15.30
N LEU A 195 -5.74 6.85 -14.06
CA LEU A 195 -6.42 5.65 -13.56
C LEU A 195 -7.66 5.32 -14.41
N GLN A 196 -8.46 6.31 -14.80
CA GLN A 196 -9.64 6.09 -15.65
C GLN A 196 -9.32 5.57 -17.06
N GLN A 197 -8.08 5.70 -17.52
CA GLN A 197 -7.62 5.22 -18.83
C GLN A 197 -7.06 3.80 -18.77
N THR A 198 -6.86 3.21 -17.58
CA THR A 198 -6.30 1.87 -17.47
C THR A 198 -7.29 0.80 -17.91
N SER A 199 -6.74 -0.35 -18.32
CA SER A 199 -7.53 -1.52 -18.70
C SER A 199 -8.43 -2.00 -17.56
N ALA A 200 -7.93 -2.04 -16.31
CA ALA A 200 -8.72 -2.41 -15.14
C ALA A 200 -9.94 -1.49 -14.93
N TRP A 201 -9.75 -0.18 -15.06
CA TRP A 201 -10.82 0.80 -14.85
C TRP A 201 -11.88 0.76 -15.93
N THR A 202 -11.44 0.68 -17.19
CA THR A 202 -12.34 0.61 -18.35
C THR A 202 -13.11 -0.72 -18.39
N GLN A 203 -12.48 -1.84 -18.04
CA GLN A 203 -13.13 -3.15 -17.88
C GLN A 203 -14.16 -3.13 -16.75
N PHE A 204 -13.84 -2.51 -15.60
CA PHE A 204 -14.81 -2.36 -14.52
C PHE A 204 -16.01 -1.52 -14.93
N ALA A 205 -15.80 -0.39 -15.62
CA ALA A 205 -16.88 0.44 -16.12
C ALA A 205 -17.77 -0.31 -17.13
N ALA A 206 -17.16 -1.11 -18.03
CA ALA A 206 -17.89 -1.95 -18.97
C ALA A 206 -18.71 -3.05 -18.26
N ALA A 207 -18.11 -3.74 -17.28
CA ALA A 207 -18.79 -4.77 -16.50
C ALA A 207 -19.95 -4.18 -15.68
N ALA A 208 -19.78 -2.99 -15.11
CA ALA A 208 -20.85 -2.29 -14.40
C ALA A 208 -22.06 -1.98 -15.31
N LYS A 209 -21.79 -1.59 -16.57
CA LYS A 209 -22.83 -1.34 -17.57
C LYS A 209 -23.53 -2.62 -18.04
N ALA A 210 -22.83 -3.75 -18.01
CA ALA A 210 -23.35 -5.05 -18.46
C ALA A 210 -24.26 -5.75 -17.43
N LEU A 211 -24.41 -5.21 -16.21
CA LEU A 211 -25.27 -5.78 -15.18
C LEU A 211 -26.76 -5.63 -15.52
N ASP A 212 -27.42 -6.76 -15.78
CA ASP A 212 -28.88 -6.89 -15.82
C ASP A 212 -29.47 -7.07 -14.40
N GLU A 213 -30.79 -7.23 -14.30
CA GLU A 213 -31.47 -7.36 -13.01
C GLU A 213 -31.15 -8.70 -12.31
N ASP A 214 -30.95 -9.79 -13.06
CA ASP A 214 -30.60 -11.10 -12.51
C ASP A 214 -29.19 -11.07 -11.92
N ALA A 215 -28.22 -10.46 -12.62
CA ALA A 215 -26.88 -10.25 -12.11
C ALA A 215 -26.85 -9.33 -10.88
N LYS A 216 -27.67 -8.26 -10.87
CA LYS A 216 -27.80 -7.39 -9.68
C LYS A 216 -28.40 -8.14 -8.49
N LEU A 217 -29.36 -9.05 -8.72
CA LEU A 217 -29.93 -9.90 -7.68
C LEU A 217 -28.88 -10.86 -7.13
N ALA A 218 -28.15 -11.57 -8.00
CA ALA A 218 -27.09 -12.49 -7.58
C ALA A 218 -26.00 -11.79 -6.75
N LEU A 219 -25.58 -10.58 -7.14
CA LEU A 219 -24.65 -9.77 -6.36
C LEU A 219 -25.21 -9.37 -4.99
N ARG A 220 -26.51 -9.07 -4.90
CA ARG A 220 -27.17 -8.74 -3.63
C ARG A 220 -27.24 -9.96 -2.70
N GLU A 221 -27.57 -11.13 -3.25
CA GLU A 221 -27.62 -12.39 -2.50
C GLU A 221 -26.24 -12.79 -1.99
N ALA A 222 -25.21 -12.74 -2.83
CA ALA A 222 -23.83 -13.01 -2.42
C ALA A 222 -23.36 -12.06 -1.30
N ARG A 223 -23.75 -10.78 -1.36
CA ARG A 223 -23.46 -9.81 -0.28
C ARG A 223 -24.18 -10.15 1.02
N ALA A 224 -25.43 -10.60 0.95
CA ALA A 224 -26.19 -10.98 2.14
C ALA A 224 -25.58 -12.24 2.79
N GLU A 225 -25.24 -13.24 1.98
CA GLU A 225 -24.58 -14.46 2.45
C GLU A 225 -23.22 -14.16 3.10
N LEU A 226 -22.40 -13.30 2.47
CA LEU A 226 -21.13 -12.87 3.05
C LEU A 226 -21.31 -12.12 4.37
N ALA A 227 -22.31 -11.24 4.48
CA ALA A 227 -22.57 -10.49 5.72
C ALA A 227 -22.95 -11.42 6.88
N GLU A 228 -23.61 -12.54 6.60
CA GLU A 228 -23.93 -13.58 7.59
C GLU A 228 -22.68 -14.38 7.97
N LYS A 229 -21.97 -14.93 6.97
CA LYS A 229 -20.76 -15.75 7.19
C LYS A 229 -19.61 -15.00 7.85
N LEU A 230 -19.49 -13.71 7.58
CA LEU A 230 -18.44 -12.83 8.12
C LEU A 230 -18.96 -11.92 9.24
N SER A 231 -20.07 -12.30 9.86
CA SER A 231 -20.54 -11.67 11.09
C SER A 231 -19.50 -11.84 12.21
N GLU A 232 -19.59 -10.98 13.24
CA GLU A 232 -18.69 -11.07 14.40
C GLU A 232 -18.81 -12.43 15.08
N GLU A 233 -20.04 -12.93 15.26
CA GLU A 233 -20.33 -14.25 15.84
C GLU A 233 -19.66 -15.37 15.03
N SER A 234 -19.91 -15.45 13.72
CA SER A 234 -19.33 -16.49 12.86
C SER A 234 -17.80 -16.40 12.76
N THR A 235 -17.24 -15.19 12.77
CA THR A 235 -15.77 -15.05 12.78
C THR A 235 -15.19 -15.51 14.12
N ASN A 236 -15.83 -15.19 15.24
CA ASN A 236 -15.39 -15.62 16.57
C ASN A 236 -15.50 -17.14 16.74
N GLU A 237 -16.52 -17.77 16.16
CA GLU A 237 -16.62 -19.25 16.10
C GLU A 237 -15.48 -19.90 15.32
N HIS A 238 -14.99 -19.24 14.26
CA HIS A 238 -13.85 -19.73 13.48
C HIS A 238 -12.51 -19.54 14.21
N GLU A 239 -12.25 -18.34 14.70
CA GLU A 239 -11.05 -17.98 15.48
C GLU A 239 -11.37 -16.78 16.36
N GLU A 240 -11.32 -16.94 17.68
CA GLU A 240 -11.74 -15.90 18.62
C GLU A 240 -10.67 -14.80 18.82
N ASN A 241 -9.39 -15.16 18.82
CA ASN A 241 -8.36 -14.32 19.44
C ASN A 241 -7.28 -13.83 18.46
N LEU A 242 -7.04 -14.53 17.35
CA LEU A 242 -5.93 -14.23 16.47
C LEU A 242 -6.35 -13.43 15.23
N ALA A 243 -5.87 -12.20 15.12
CA ALA A 243 -6.24 -11.29 14.02
C ALA A 243 -5.83 -11.80 12.63
N LEU A 244 -4.65 -12.43 12.50
CA LEU A 244 -4.14 -12.92 11.21
C LEU A 244 -5.01 -14.06 10.63
N PRO A 245 -5.26 -15.18 11.35
CA PRO A 245 -6.17 -16.21 10.83
C PRO A 245 -7.58 -15.68 10.55
N ARG A 246 -8.10 -14.76 11.35
CA ARG A 246 -9.39 -14.10 11.07
C ARG A 246 -9.37 -13.27 9.78
N SER A 247 -8.25 -12.62 9.47
CA SER A 247 -8.07 -11.90 8.20
C SER A 247 -7.99 -12.87 7.01
N GLU A 248 -7.26 -13.98 7.15
CA GLU A 248 -7.15 -15.04 6.14
C GLU A 248 -8.52 -15.69 5.86
N TYR A 249 -9.29 -16.00 6.91
CA TYR A 249 -10.65 -16.52 6.81
C TYR A 249 -11.53 -15.59 5.97
N ARG A 250 -11.56 -14.29 6.30
CA ARG A 250 -12.33 -13.29 5.55
C ARG A 250 -11.92 -13.21 4.10
N ALA A 251 -10.62 -13.20 3.82
CA ALA A 251 -10.10 -13.15 2.46
C ALA A 251 -10.52 -14.39 1.66
N HIS A 252 -10.37 -15.57 2.26
CA HIS A 252 -10.74 -16.84 1.66
C HIS A 252 -12.24 -16.92 1.37
N THR A 253 -13.10 -16.68 2.37
CA THR A 253 -14.57 -16.71 2.20
C THR A 253 -15.07 -15.67 1.20
N THR A 254 -14.46 -14.49 1.16
CA THR A 254 -14.78 -13.47 0.15
C THR A 254 -14.41 -13.95 -1.26
N ALA A 255 -13.23 -14.56 -1.42
CA ALA A 255 -12.80 -15.11 -2.71
C ALA A 255 -13.72 -16.24 -3.20
N GLU A 256 -14.10 -17.16 -2.31
CA GLU A 256 -15.05 -18.24 -2.65
C GLU A 256 -16.40 -17.69 -3.13
N ALA A 257 -16.93 -16.66 -2.46
CA ALA A 257 -18.20 -16.03 -2.87
C ALA A 257 -18.10 -15.33 -4.23
N VAL A 258 -16.92 -14.77 -4.59
CA VAL A 258 -16.69 -14.20 -5.92
C VAL A 258 -16.58 -15.30 -6.98
N GLU A 259 -15.90 -16.41 -6.65
CA GLU A 259 -15.71 -17.53 -7.59
C GLU A 259 -16.99 -18.36 -7.81
N SER A 260 -17.93 -18.36 -6.87
CA SER A 260 -19.23 -19.04 -6.99
C SER A 260 -20.22 -18.29 -7.90
N LEU A 261 -20.03 -16.98 -8.09
CA LEU A 261 -20.84 -16.20 -9.02
C LEU A 261 -20.67 -16.68 -10.46
N THR A 262 -21.68 -16.42 -11.30
CA THR A 262 -21.67 -16.76 -12.72
C THR A 262 -22.08 -15.57 -13.59
N GLY A 263 -21.77 -15.65 -14.89
CA GLY A 263 -22.21 -14.66 -15.88
C GLY A 263 -21.75 -13.23 -15.56
N PRO A 264 -22.57 -12.20 -15.88
CA PRO A 264 -22.21 -10.80 -15.69
C PRO A 264 -21.89 -10.41 -14.23
N ALA A 265 -22.49 -11.10 -13.25
CA ALA A 265 -22.20 -10.86 -11.83
C ALA A 265 -20.75 -11.22 -11.48
N ARG A 266 -20.25 -12.36 -11.99
CA ARG A 266 -18.86 -12.79 -11.79
C ARG A 266 -17.88 -11.82 -12.45
N GLU A 267 -18.15 -11.44 -13.71
CA GLU A 267 -17.30 -10.51 -14.45
C GLU A 267 -17.20 -9.15 -13.75
N TYR A 268 -18.33 -8.63 -13.24
CA TYR A 268 -18.34 -7.41 -12.44
C TYR A 268 -17.52 -7.55 -11.15
N ALA A 269 -17.71 -8.63 -10.39
CA ALA A 269 -16.97 -8.85 -9.15
C ALA A 269 -15.46 -9.01 -9.40
N LYS A 270 -15.06 -9.73 -10.45
CA LYS A 270 -13.64 -9.86 -10.84
C LYS A 270 -13.05 -8.53 -11.29
N ALA A 271 -13.76 -7.78 -12.13
CA ALA A 271 -13.30 -6.47 -12.57
C ALA A 271 -13.16 -5.47 -11.40
N PHE A 272 -14.05 -5.54 -10.41
CA PHE A 272 -13.89 -4.77 -9.17
C PHE A 272 -12.60 -5.16 -8.41
N GLY A 273 -12.31 -6.47 -8.31
CA GLY A 273 -11.08 -6.97 -7.71
C GLY A 273 -9.83 -6.41 -8.38
N ARG A 274 -9.80 -6.38 -9.72
CA ARG A 274 -8.68 -5.82 -10.50
C ARG A 274 -8.50 -4.32 -10.24
N VAL A 275 -9.58 -3.53 -10.28
CA VAL A 275 -9.48 -2.09 -10.02
C VAL A 275 -9.03 -1.79 -8.59
N GLN A 276 -9.45 -2.60 -7.61
CA GLN A 276 -9.00 -2.48 -6.23
C GLN A 276 -7.53 -2.87 -6.09
N ALA A 277 -7.06 -3.92 -6.77
CA ALA A 277 -5.66 -4.32 -6.79
C ALA A 277 -4.78 -3.22 -7.40
N LEU A 278 -5.21 -2.62 -8.51
CA LEU A 278 -4.54 -1.48 -9.13
C LEU A 278 -4.47 -0.28 -8.17
N LEU A 279 -5.58 0.08 -7.51
CA LEU A 279 -5.60 1.16 -6.51
C LEU A 279 -4.67 0.86 -5.33
N ARG A 280 -4.61 -0.40 -4.88
CA ARG A 280 -3.71 -0.82 -3.80
C ARG A 280 -2.26 -0.66 -4.20
N LEU A 281 -1.87 -1.18 -5.37
CA LEU A 281 -0.53 -1.05 -5.91
C LEU A 281 -0.12 0.43 -6.05
N VAL A 282 -0.95 1.20 -6.75
CA VAL A 282 -0.62 2.59 -7.08
C VAL A 282 -0.60 3.49 -5.85
N MET A 283 -1.65 3.45 -5.02
CA MET A 283 -1.80 4.39 -3.92
C MET A 283 -1.16 3.88 -2.62
N CYS A 284 -1.41 2.62 -2.25
CA CYS A 284 -1.00 2.11 -0.95
C CYS A 284 0.45 1.65 -0.95
N GLU A 285 0.89 1.00 -2.03
CA GLU A 285 2.21 0.36 -2.09
C GLU A 285 3.26 1.27 -2.73
N VAL A 286 2.95 2.01 -3.82
CA VAL A 286 3.93 2.84 -4.53
C VAL A 286 3.90 4.30 -4.07
N PHE A 287 2.76 4.98 -4.18
CA PHE A 287 2.65 6.39 -3.81
C PHE A 287 3.05 6.64 -2.35
N GLY A 288 2.62 5.79 -1.42
CA GLY A 288 2.99 5.91 -0.01
C GLY A 288 4.51 5.82 0.20
N GLU A 289 5.18 4.86 -0.43
CA GLU A 289 6.63 4.75 -0.35
C GLU A 289 7.33 6.00 -0.90
N LEU A 290 6.92 6.49 -2.06
CA LEU A 290 7.51 7.68 -2.68
C LEU A 290 7.27 8.95 -1.85
N ALA A 291 6.04 9.15 -1.34
CA ALA A 291 5.69 10.37 -0.61
C ALA A 291 6.43 10.49 0.73
N PHE A 292 6.76 9.38 1.38
CA PHE A 292 7.36 9.38 2.73
C PHE A 292 8.87 9.09 2.73
N TYR A 293 9.37 8.34 1.74
CA TYR A 293 10.79 7.99 1.63
C TYR A 293 11.51 8.64 0.47
N GLY A 294 10.81 9.29 -0.45
CA GLY A 294 11.37 9.94 -1.61
C GLY A 294 11.70 8.96 -2.74
N GLU A 295 12.73 9.28 -3.52
CA GLU A 295 13.12 8.48 -4.67
C GLU A 295 13.55 7.05 -4.29
N PRO A 296 13.28 6.04 -5.15
CA PRO A 296 13.75 4.67 -4.92
C PRO A 296 15.28 4.63 -4.81
N CYS A 297 15.78 3.88 -3.83
CA CYS A 297 17.22 3.68 -3.62
C CYS A 297 17.76 2.67 -4.65
N PRO A 298 18.94 2.88 -5.24
CA PRO A 298 19.57 1.85 -6.04
C PRO A 298 20.10 0.74 -5.14
N ILE A 299 19.96 -0.51 -5.57
CA ILE A 299 20.52 -1.67 -4.89
C ILE A 299 21.38 -2.50 -5.85
N PRO A 300 22.55 -2.99 -5.41
CA PRO A 300 23.37 -3.88 -6.22
C PRO A 300 22.64 -5.21 -6.35
N ALA A 301 22.42 -5.67 -7.59
CA ALA A 301 21.79 -6.94 -7.88
C ALA A 301 22.79 -7.88 -8.56
N THR A 302 23.02 -9.04 -7.96
CA THR A 302 23.78 -10.14 -8.56
C THR A 302 22.84 -11.30 -8.86
N ASN A 303 23.25 -12.20 -9.78
CA ASN A 303 22.48 -13.40 -10.13
C ASN A 303 21.01 -13.12 -10.49
N LEU A 304 20.77 -12.01 -11.20
CA LEU A 304 19.45 -11.58 -11.62
C LEU A 304 18.86 -12.57 -12.62
N ASN A 305 17.79 -13.25 -12.22
CA ASN A 305 16.96 -14.05 -13.11
C ASN A 305 16.03 -13.11 -13.88
N ALA A 306 16.17 -13.09 -15.20
CA ALA A 306 15.30 -12.32 -16.07
C ALA A 306 13.83 -12.76 -15.89
N PRO A 307 12.87 -11.83 -15.98
CA PRO A 307 11.46 -12.15 -15.77
C PRO A 307 10.95 -13.15 -16.82
N GLU A 308 10.14 -14.12 -16.40
CA GLU A 308 9.46 -15.01 -17.32
C GLU A 308 8.52 -14.21 -18.24
N PRO A 309 8.37 -14.56 -19.53
CA PRO A 309 7.41 -13.91 -20.41
C PRO A 309 5.99 -13.90 -19.81
N GLY A 310 5.44 -12.71 -19.59
CA GLY A 310 4.11 -12.54 -18.98
C GLY A 310 4.08 -12.57 -17.45
N LYS A 311 5.23 -12.59 -16.77
CA LYS A 311 5.34 -12.35 -15.33
C LYS A 311 6.47 -11.35 -15.05
N PRO A 312 6.18 -10.13 -14.57
CA PRO A 312 7.17 -9.13 -14.20
C PRO A 312 7.72 -9.45 -12.82
N VAL A 313 8.08 -10.70 -12.56
CA VAL A 313 8.69 -11.11 -11.30
C VAL A 313 10.14 -11.43 -11.60
N VAL A 314 11.03 -10.83 -10.82
CA VAL A 314 12.47 -11.07 -10.90
C VAL A 314 12.95 -11.60 -9.56
N GLU A 315 13.98 -12.42 -9.64
CA GLU A 315 14.72 -12.91 -8.47
C GLU A 315 16.16 -12.44 -8.61
N PHE A 316 16.73 -11.95 -7.53
CA PHE A 316 18.12 -11.51 -7.51
C PHE A 316 18.72 -11.71 -6.13
N GLU A 317 20.03 -11.82 -6.10
CA GLU A 317 20.81 -11.83 -4.86
C GLU A 317 21.40 -10.45 -4.60
N SER A 318 21.52 -10.09 -3.33
CA SER A 318 22.33 -8.94 -2.90
C SER A 318 23.13 -9.33 -1.67
N THR A 319 24.33 -8.76 -1.53
CA THR A 319 25.17 -8.97 -0.36
C THR A 319 24.56 -8.26 0.87
N PRO A 320 24.54 -8.88 2.05
CA PRO A 320 24.05 -8.26 3.29
C PRO A 320 24.88 -7.07 3.78
N SER A 321 26.00 -6.77 3.10
CA SER A 321 27.04 -5.84 3.53
C SER A 321 26.61 -4.37 3.57
N ALA A 322 25.40 -4.02 3.13
CA ALA A 322 25.04 -2.62 2.95
C ALA A 322 24.39 -1.90 4.14
N GLY A 323 23.99 -2.60 5.21
CA GLY A 323 23.15 -1.98 6.26
C GLY A 323 21.80 -1.41 5.72
N VAL A 324 21.54 -1.58 4.42
CA VAL A 324 20.28 -1.29 3.75
C VAL A 324 19.39 -2.47 4.05
N LEU A 325 18.58 -2.35 5.10
CA LEU A 325 17.48 -3.26 5.35
C LEU A 325 16.44 -3.06 4.25
N VAL A 326 16.69 -3.66 3.09
CA VAL A 326 15.67 -3.88 2.08
C VAL A 326 14.58 -4.72 2.73
N SER A 327 13.34 -4.29 2.63
CA SER A 327 12.19 -4.94 3.28
C SER A 327 11.06 -5.15 2.28
N PRO A 328 10.21 -6.19 2.46
CA PRO A 328 9.02 -6.34 1.64
C PRO A 328 8.17 -5.07 1.61
N GLY A 329 7.67 -4.73 0.43
CA GLY A 329 6.91 -3.51 0.14
C GLY A 329 7.75 -2.33 -0.35
N GLN A 330 9.07 -2.31 -0.13
CA GLN A 330 9.92 -1.22 -0.59
C GLN A 330 10.05 -1.19 -2.11
N VAL A 331 10.12 0.02 -2.67
CA VAL A 331 10.41 0.27 -4.09
C VAL A 331 11.88 0.68 -4.24
N VAL A 332 12.60 0.03 -5.16
CA VAL A 332 14.04 0.17 -5.37
C VAL A 332 14.39 0.15 -6.86
N TRP A 333 15.57 0.68 -7.21
CA TRP A 333 16.17 0.47 -8.53
C TRP A 333 17.16 -0.69 -8.47
N LEU A 334 17.10 -1.61 -9.42
CA LEU A 334 18.15 -2.61 -9.59
C LEU A 334 19.30 -1.98 -10.37
N GLY A 335 20.52 -2.04 -9.86
CA GLY A 335 21.73 -1.58 -10.56
C GLY A 335 22.13 -2.49 -11.72
N SER A 336 21.20 -2.83 -12.62
CA SER A 336 21.40 -3.78 -13.73
C SER A 336 20.71 -3.31 -15.00
N ASP A 337 21.44 -3.27 -16.11
CA ASP A 337 20.90 -2.94 -17.44
C ASP A 337 19.80 -3.89 -17.92
N ALA A 338 19.65 -5.06 -17.29
CA ALA A 338 18.63 -6.04 -17.65
C ALA A 338 17.22 -5.66 -17.18
N VAL A 339 17.10 -4.80 -16.15
CA VAL A 339 15.83 -4.31 -15.63
C VAL A 339 15.94 -2.79 -15.46
N SER A 340 15.43 -2.07 -16.45
CA SER A 340 15.44 -0.60 -16.48
C SER A 340 14.32 0.04 -15.68
N ASP A 341 13.38 -0.76 -15.16
CA ASP A 341 12.24 -0.32 -14.37
C ASP A 341 12.51 -0.51 -12.87
N ALA A 342 11.86 0.30 -12.04
CA ALA A 342 11.89 0.11 -10.59
C ALA A 342 11.20 -1.19 -10.22
N VAL A 343 11.63 -1.80 -9.13
CA VAL A 343 11.03 -3.04 -8.61
C VAL A 343 10.49 -2.83 -7.21
N ARG A 344 9.39 -3.50 -6.89
CA ARG A 344 8.83 -3.59 -5.55
C ARG A 344 9.20 -4.94 -4.95
N ILE A 345 9.81 -4.94 -3.76
CA ILE A 345 10.23 -6.16 -3.07
C ILE A 345 9.00 -6.88 -2.52
N GLU A 346 8.82 -8.15 -2.88
CA GLU A 346 7.71 -8.99 -2.41
C GLU A 346 8.14 -9.88 -1.24
N GLY A 347 9.39 -10.36 -1.27
CA GLY A 347 9.89 -11.33 -0.32
C GLY A 347 11.39 -11.36 -0.25
N ILE A 348 11.89 -11.86 0.88
CA ILE A 348 13.31 -12.00 1.18
C ILE A 348 13.51 -13.38 1.81
N THR A 349 14.47 -14.12 1.29
CA THR A 349 14.95 -15.37 1.86
C THR A 349 16.41 -15.19 2.28
N HIS A 350 16.65 -15.26 3.58
CA HIS A 350 18.00 -15.19 4.12
C HIS A 350 18.65 -16.57 4.07
N THR A 351 19.79 -16.66 3.41
CA THR A 351 20.62 -17.87 3.42
C THR A 351 21.94 -17.55 4.11
N MET A 352 22.37 -18.45 5.00
CA MET A 352 23.63 -18.30 5.73
C MET A 352 24.41 -19.60 5.62
N ASP A 353 25.54 -19.54 4.94
CA ASP A 353 26.52 -20.63 4.87
C ASP A 353 27.81 -20.20 5.59
N PHE A 354 28.40 -21.12 6.35
CA PHE A 354 29.68 -20.90 7.02
C PHE A 354 30.84 -20.73 6.02
N VAL A 355 30.68 -21.14 4.77
CA VAL A 355 31.71 -21.05 3.73
C VAL A 355 31.56 -19.80 2.87
N THR A 356 30.35 -19.51 2.36
CA THR A 356 30.10 -18.36 1.46
C THR A 356 29.62 -17.10 2.18
N GLY A 357 29.35 -17.18 3.49
CA GLY A 357 28.76 -16.09 4.27
C GLY A 357 27.24 -16.03 4.16
N GLY A 358 26.67 -14.88 4.54
CA GLY A 358 25.24 -14.60 4.33
C GLY A 358 24.97 -14.09 2.92
N SER A 359 23.90 -14.56 2.29
CA SER A 359 23.32 -13.95 1.10
C SER A 359 21.81 -13.87 1.23
N ASP A 360 21.26 -12.77 0.72
CA ASP A 360 19.84 -12.52 0.72
C ASP A 360 19.32 -12.71 -0.72
N LEU A 361 18.37 -13.62 -0.87
CA LEU A 361 17.63 -13.82 -2.12
C LEU A 361 16.33 -13.03 -2.05
N PHE A 362 16.14 -12.13 -3.02
CA PHE A 362 14.97 -11.28 -3.12
C PHE A 362 14.05 -11.76 -4.23
N THR A 363 12.76 -11.69 -3.98
CA THR A 363 11.73 -11.77 -5.02
C THR A 363 11.09 -10.39 -5.15
N ALA A 364 11.01 -9.85 -6.36
CA ALA A 364 10.48 -8.53 -6.61
C ALA A 364 9.59 -8.46 -7.85
N THR A 365 8.59 -7.59 -7.81
CA THR A 365 7.71 -7.29 -8.94
C THR A 365 8.22 -6.04 -9.67
N VAL A 366 8.43 -6.14 -10.98
CA VAL A 366 8.82 -5.02 -11.85
C VAL A 366 7.64 -4.09 -12.07
N LEU A 367 7.84 -2.80 -11.78
CA LEU A 367 6.88 -1.73 -12.03
C LEU A 367 7.06 -1.23 -13.47
N ILE A 368 6.50 -1.98 -14.42
CA ILE A 368 6.70 -1.76 -15.86
C ILE A 368 6.41 -0.31 -16.27
N GLY A 369 7.33 0.30 -17.00
CA GLY A 369 7.21 1.65 -17.56
C GLY A 369 7.63 2.76 -16.60
N THR A 370 8.16 2.45 -15.42
CA THR A 370 8.75 3.44 -14.50
C THR A 370 10.08 3.98 -15.02
N GLY A 371 10.91 3.15 -15.66
CA GLY A 371 12.20 3.55 -16.23
C GLY A 371 12.12 4.60 -17.34
N GLU A 372 10.95 4.79 -17.93
CA GLU A 372 10.72 5.80 -18.98
C GLU A 372 10.46 7.20 -18.43
N VAL A 373 10.00 7.32 -17.18
CA VAL A 373 9.42 8.56 -16.63
C VAL A 373 9.92 8.94 -15.25
N TRP A 374 10.38 7.98 -14.45
CA TRP A 374 10.96 8.27 -13.15
C TRP A 374 12.41 8.71 -13.32
N PRO A 375 12.87 9.69 -12.51
CA PRO A 375 14.27 10.07 -12.55
C PRO A 375 15.15 8.90 -12.10
N GLU A 376 16.36 8.83 -12.65
CA GLU A 376 17.42 8.01 -12.08
C GLU A 376 17.67 8.45 -10.64
N SER A 377 17.93 7.49 -9.75
CA SER A 377 18.15 7.81 -8.34
C SER A 377 19.36 8.71 -8.16
N SER A 378 19.16 9.84 -7.47
CA SER A 378 20.27 10.68 -7.03
C SER A 378 20.91 10.18 -5.72
N VAL A 379 20.33 9.16 -5.08
CA VAL A 379 20.86 8.51 -3.88
C VAL A 379 22.11 7.71 -4.23
N ALA A 380 23.28 8.19 -3.81
CA ALA A 380 24.48 7.39 -3.79
C ALA A 380 24.41 6.37 -2.64
N LEU A 381 24.58 5.08 -2.94
CA LEU A 381 24.97 4.13 -1.91
C LEU A 381 26.36 4.54 -1.39
N PRO A 382 26.58 4.55 -0.07
CA PRO A 382 27.94 4.76 0.45
C PRO A 382 28.88 3.68 -0.11
N ASP A 383 30.12 4.06 -0.44
CA ASP A 383 31.18 3.08 -0.74
C ASP A 383 31.43 2.25 0.51
N ILE A 384 31.23 0.93 0.42
CA ILE A 384 31.43 -0.02 1.53
C ILE A 384 32.64 -0.90 1.21
N ASP A 385 33.73 -0.24 0.87
CA ASP A 385 35.08 -0.81 0.86
C ASP A 385 35.86 -0.22 2.04
N GLU A 386 35.51 -0.56 3.28
CA GLU A 386 36.39 -0.48 4.46
C GLU A 386 36.18 -1.66 5.43
#